data_AF-A0A3C2C5Y2-F1
#
_entry.id   AF-A0A3C2C5Y2-F1
#
_cell.length_a   1.000
_cell.length_b   1.000
_cell.length_c   1.000
_cell.angle_alpha   90.00
_cell.angle_beta   90.00
_cell.angle_gamma   90.00
#
_symmetry.space_group_name_H-M   'P 1'
#
loop_
_entity.id
_entity.type
_entity.pdbx_description
1 polymer ?
#
loop_
_entity_poly.entity_id
_entity_poly.type
_entity_poly.pdbx_seq_one_letter_code
_entity_poly.pdbx_strand_id
1 'polypeptide(L)'
;MALSFNRLLTREEMEALLPPGVEPFWGAISAYSEEEIAKAHGLAHRLVGLPLGGFRDGEAEGAKLRFTEKKFPGELRGLSKIPNYSSQVLKRTADYLQQNGILYYGLVVCGQPADLLKLQDNPAVSAAVVGAVTGGEA
;
A
#
# COMPACT_ATOMS: atom_id res chain seq x y z
N MET A 1 -8.13 6.59 7.55
CA MET A 1 -7.47 7.77 6.96
C MET A 1 -6.54 7.29 5.87
N ALA A 2 -6.51 7.97 4.73
CA ALA A 2 -5.51 7.75 3.68
C ALA A 2 -4.37 8.78 3.84
N LEU A 3 -3.14 8.30 3.72
CA LEU A 3 -1.89 9.05 3.85
C LEU A 3 -1.09 8.93 2.55
N SER A 4 -0.51 10.03 2.10
CA SER A 4 0.56 10.05 1.09
C SER A 4 1.84 10.51 1.75
N PHE A 5 2.96 9.89 1.40
CA PHE A 5 4.28 10.26 1.89
C PHE A 5 4.96 11.25 0.94
N ASN A 6 5.93 12.00 1.45
CA ASN A 6 6.72 12.95 0.65
C ASN A 6 7.88 12.29 -0.12
N ARG A 7 8.18 11.03 0.19
CA ARG A 7 9.14 10.15 -0.48
C ARG A 7 8.70 8.70 -0.35
N LEU A 8 9.38 7.80 -1.04
CA LEU A 8 9.18 6.36 -0.83
C LEU A 8 9.75 5.91 0.54
N LEU A 9 8.98 5.11 1.27
CA LEU A 9 9.34 4.58 2.60
C LEU A 9 9.49 3.05 2.58
N THR A 10 10.41 2.50 3.37
CA THR A 10 10.39 1.07 3.69
C THR A 10 9.23 0.72 4.63
N ARG A 11 9.00 -0.58 4.87
CA ARG A 11 8.01 -1.02 5.85
C ARG A 11 8.34 -0.50 7.25
N GLU A 12 9.60 -0.63 7.65
CA GLU A 12 10.07 -0.22 8.99
C GLU A 12 9.94 1.29 9.18
N GLU A 13 10.31 2.07 8.16
CA GLU A 13 10.13 3.52 8.17
C GLU A 13 8.65 3.90 8.29
N MET A 14 7.78 3.24 7.52
CA MET A 14 6.34 3.47 7.55
C MET A 14 5.72 3.11 8.90
N GLU A 15 6.04 1.94 9.46
CA GLU A 15 5.51 1.49 10.75
C GLU A 15 5.97 2.40 11.90
N ALA A 16 7.19 2.95 11.82
CA ALA A 16 7.71 3.90 12.80
C ALA A 16 6.95 5.25 12.83
N LEU A 17 6.18 5.59 11.79
CA LEU A 17 5.34 6.80 11.77
C LEU A 17 4.01 6.61 12.51
N LEU A 18 3.59 5.36 12.73
CA LEU A 18 2.26 5.07 13.25
C LEU A 18 2.26 5.19 14.78
N PRO A 19 1.42 6.06 15.37
CA PRO A 19 1.30 6.12 16.81
C PRO A 19 0.64 4.84 17.34
N PRO A 20 0.82 4.51 18.63
CA PRO A 20 0.15 3.37 19.25
C PRO A 20 -1.37 3.40 19.01
N GLY A 21 -1.94 2.25 18.63
CA GLY A 21 -3.38 2.13 18.33
C GLY A 21 -3.81 2.55 16.93
N VAL A 22 -2.87 2.99 16.08
CA VAL A 22 -3.10 3.16 14.64
C VAL A 22 -2.54 1.97 13.88
N GLU A 23 -3.39 1.34 13.09
CA GLU A 23 -3.06 0.12 12.35
C GLU A 23 -3.11 0.36 10.84
N PRO A 24 -2.12 -0.14 10.08
CA PRO A 24 -2.13 -0.12 8.63
C PRO A 24 -3.06 -1.20 8.08
N PHE A 25 -3.88 -0.85 7.08
CA PHE A 25 -4.79 -1.78 6.39
C PHE A 25 -4.38 -2.01 4.93
N TRP A 26 -4.00 -0.94 4.24
CA TRP A 26 -3.60 -1.01 2.83
C TRP A 26 -2.41 -0.11 2.57
N GLY A 27 -1.41 -0.63 1.86
CA GLY A 27 -0.28 0.14 1.36
C GLY A 27 -0.44 0.44 -0.12
N ALA A 28 -0.16 1.67 -0.52
CA ALA A 28 0.08 2.03 -1.90
C ALA A 28 1.59 1.93 -2.16
N ILE A 29 2.02 0.93 -2.92
CA ILE A 29 3.43 0.66 -3.17
C ILE A 29 3.83 1.13 -4.56
N SER A 30 5.10 1.49 -4.74
CA SER A 30 5.61 1.89 -6.06
C SER A 30 6.14 0.70 -6.85
N ALA A 31 5.78 0.65 -8.14
CA ALA A 31 6.38 -0.23 -9.13
C ALA A 31 7.36 0.50 -10.07
N TYR A 32 7.79 1.70 -9.69
CA TYR A 32 8.56 2.64 -10.50
C TYR A 32 9.56 3.43 -9.63
N SER A 33 10.70 3.83 -10.19
CA SER A 33 11.69 4.66 -9.49
C SER A 33 11.14 6.07 -9.24
N GLU A 34 11.73 6.80 -8.30
CA GLU A 34 11.37 8.21 -8.06
C GLU A 34 11.58 9.06 -9.33
N GLU A 35 12.59 8.76 -10.15
CA GLU A 35 12.80 9.47 -11.42
C GLU A 35 11.72 9.13 -12.46
N GLU A 36 11.28 7.87 -12.54
CA GLU A 36 10.16 7.47 -13.40
C GLU A 36 8.85 8.15 -12.95
N ILE A 37 8.64 8.28 -11.65
CA ILE A 37 7.50 8.99 -11.08
C ILE A 37 7.54 10.48 -11.43
N ALA A 38 8.71 11.12 -11.27
CA ALA A 38 8.88 12.55 -11.56
C ALA A 38 8.68 12.91 -13.04
N LYS A 39 9.00 12.00 -13.96
CA LYS A 39 8.98 12.25 -15.41
C LYS A 39 7.63 12.07 -16.09
N ALA A 40 6.64 11.48 -15.43
CA ALA A 40 5.46 10.99 -16.13
C ALA A 40 4.16 11.66 -15.66
N HIS A 41 3.20 11.82 -16.57
CA HIS A 41 1.88 12.42 -16.33
C HIS A 41 0.83 11.33 -16.01
N GLY A 42 0.54 11.07 -14.72
CA GLY A 42 -0.55 10.17 -14.27
C GLY A 42 -0.14 9.00 -13.34
N LEU A 43 -0.73 8.94 -12.14
CA LEU A 43 -0.35 8.02 -11.04
C LEU A 43 -0.95 6.60 -11.13
N ALA A 44 -2.07 6.41 -11.83
CA ALA A 44 -2.86 5.17 -11.76
C ALA A 44 -2.12 3.91 -12.25
N HIS A 45 -1.14 4.04 -13.13
CA HIS A 45 -0.35 2.92 -13.63
C HIS A 45 0.90 2.62 -12.79
N ARG A 46 1.17 3.42 -11.75
CA ARG A 46 2.42 3.39 -10.97
C ARG A 46 2.28 2.81 -9.58
N LEU A 47 1.09 2.95 -9.02
CA LEU A 47 0.79 2.53 -7.67
C LEU A 47 0.10 1.18 -7.70
N VAL A 48 0.59 0.28 -6.86
CA VAL A 48 0.01 -1.06 -6.68
C VAL A 48 -0.54 -1.11 -5.27
N GLY A 49 -1.79 -1.54 -5.12
CA GLY A 49 -2.39 -1.76 -3.81
C GLY A 49 -1.89 -3.05 -3.19
N LEU A 50 -1.45 -2.98 -1.94
CA LEU A 50 -1.02 -4.12 -1.15
C LEU A 50 -1.80 -4.16 0.17
N PRO A 51 -2.61 -5.20 0.45
CA PRO A 51 -3.27 -5.34 1.75
C PRO A 51 -2.24 -5.66 2.84
N LEU A 52 -2.13 -4.78 3.83
CA LEU A 52 -1.20 -4.93 4.95
C LEU A 52 -1.92 -5.71 6.05
N GLY A 53 -1.58 -6.99 6.15
CA GLY A 53 -2.38 -8.00 6.84
C GLY A 53 -2.81 -9.13 5.92
N GLY A 54 -2.65 -8.97 4.59
CA GLY A 54 -2.89 -9.97 3.56
C GLY A 54 -4.36 -10.28 3.29
N PHE A 55 -4.65 -10.84 2.11
CA PHE A 55 -5.97 -11.46 1.91
C PHE A 55 -5.97 -12.82 2.57
N ARG A 56 -6.95 -13.05 3.43
CA ARG A 56 -7.28 -14.38 3.93
C ARG A 56 -7.92 -15.19 2.80
N ASP A 57 -7.54 -16.47 2.72
CA ASP A 57 -8.21 -17.40 1.82
C ASP A 57 -9.53 -17.84 2.47
N GLY A 58 -10.60 -17.08 2.21
CA GLY A 58 -11.89 -17.20 2.90
C GLY A 58 -11.98 -16.40 4.21
N GLU A 59 -13.18 -16.34 4.80
CA GLU A 59 -13.45 -15.57 6.03
C GLU A 59 -13.27 -16.40 7.32
N ALA A 60 -12.97 -17.69 7.21
CA ALA A 60 -12.94 -18.60 8.35
C ALA A 60 -11.77 -18.33 9.32
N GLU A 61 -12.01 -18.62 10.60
CA GLU A 61 -11.01 -18.59 11.65
C GLU A 61 -9.86 -19.57 11.33
N GLY A 62 -8.61 -19.08 11.30
CA GLY A 62 -7.45 -19.86 10.88
C GLY A 62 -7.08 -19.78 9.38
N ALA A 63 -7.80 -18.99 8.58
CA ALA A 63 -7.45 -18.75 7.18
C ALA A 63 -6.02 -18.19 7.05
N LYS A 64 -5.20 -18.85 6.21
CA LYS A 64 -3.81 -18.43 5.98
C LYS A 64 -3.79 -17.14 5.17
N LEU A 65 -2.84 -16.26 5.51
CA LEU A 65 -2.56 -15.08 4.71
C LEU A 65 -1.97 -15.48 3.37
N ARG A 66 -2.75 -15.26 2.31
CA ARG A 66 -2.37 -15.59 0.94
C ARG A 66 -1.37 -14.57 0.39
N PHE A 67 -1.61 -13.29 0.65
CA PHE A 67 -0.76 -12.20 0.15
C PHE A 67 0.03 -11.58 1.29
N THR A 68 1.31 -11.92 1.39
CA THR A 68 2.26 -11.16 2.21
C THR A 68 3.19 -10.40 1.29
N GLU A 69 3.80 -9.32 1.78
CA GLU A 69 4.86 -8.59 1.06
C GLU A 69 5.88 -9.51 0.40
N LYS A 70 6.38 -10.51 1.16
CA LYS A 70 7.38 -11.47 0.68
C LYS A 70 6.88 -12.32 -0.50
N LYS A 71 5.59 -12.68 -0.51
CA LYS A 71 4.99 -13.53 -1.57
C LYS A 71 4.48 -12.71 -2.75
N PHE A 72 4.21 -11.42 -2.53
CA PHE A 72 3.50 -10.57 -3.49
C PHE A 72 4.17 -10.50 -4.88
N PRO A 73 5.49 -10.31 -5.03
CA PRO A 73 6.12 -10.34 -6.35
C PRO A 73 5.98 -11.70 -7.06
N GLY A 74 6.01 -12.80 -6.29
CA GLY A 74 5.82 -14.15 -6.80
C GLY A 74 4.40 -14.37 -7.35
N GLU A 75 3.38 -13.89 -6.64
CA GLU A 75 1.99 -13.94 -7.08
C GLU A 75 1.77 -13.13 -8.36
N LEU A 76 2.30 -11.90 -8.44
CA LEU A 76 2.24 -11.09 -9.66
C LEU A 76 2.93 -11.79 -10.83
N ARG A 77 4.06 -12.47 -10.58
CA ARG A 77 4.76 -13.28 -11.58
C ARG A 77 3.98 -14.52 -11.99
N GLY A 78 3.18 -15.11 -11.10
CA GLY A 78 2.26 -16.19 -11.43
C GLY A 78 1.14 -15.70 -12.34
N LEU A 79 0.48 -14.60 -11.96
CA LEU A 79 -0.60 -13.98 -12.72
C LEU A 79 -0.15 -13.48 -14.09
N SER A 80 1.09 -13.02 -14.23
CA SER A 80 1.63 -12.56 -15.52
C SER A 80 1.78 -13.67 -16.57
N LYS A 81 1.73 -14.95 -16.17
CA LYS A 81 1.76 -16.09 -17.09
C LYS A 81 0.41 -16.36 -17.76
N ILE A 82 -0.68 -15.79 -17.22
CA ILE A 82 -2.02 -15.89 -17.82
C ILE A 82 -2.08 -14.86 -18.95
N PRO A 83 -2.27 -15.24 -20.23
CA PRO A 83 -2.28 -14.30 -21.33
C PRO A 83 -3.48 -13.35 -21.25
N ASN A 84 -3.22 -12.06 -20.99
CA ASN A 84 -4.20 -10.98 -21.00
C ASN A 84 -3.51 -9.62 -21.23
N TYR A 85 -4.30 -8.56 -21.33
CA TYR A 85 -3.80 -7.20 -21.53
C TYR A 85 -2.85 -6.72 -20.41
N SER A 86 -3.02 -7.21 -19.19
CA SER A 86 -2.23 -6.82 -18.01
C SER A 86 -0.97 -7.67 -17.80
N SER A 87 -0.76 -8.76 -18.53
CA SER A 87 0.34 -9.71 -18.28
C SER A 87 1.72 -9.05 -18.30
N GLN A 88 1.96 -8.15 -19.27
CA GLN A 88 3.23 -7.43 -19.38
C GLN A 88 3.46 -6.50 -18.19
N VAL A 89 2.43 -5.77 -17.78
CA VAL A 89 2.48 -4.86 -16.62
C VAL A 89 2.74 -5.66 -15.35
N LEU A 90 2.03 -6.77 -15.14
CA LEU A 90 2.23 -7.65 -13.98
C LEU A 90 3.65 -8.20 -13.94
N LYS A 91 4.19 -8.63 -15.09
CA LYS A 91 5.58 -9.11 -15.17
C LYS A 91 6.58 -8.01 -14.83
N ARG A 92 6.44 -6.81 -15.41
CA ARG A 92 7.31 -5.66 -15.11
C ARG A 92 7.26 -5.31 -13.62
N THR A 93 6.06 -5.22 -13.04
CA THR A 93 5.88 -4.93 -11.62
C THR A 93 6.54 -5.99 -10.75
N ALA A 94 6.36 -7.28 -11.05
CA ALA A 94 7.01 -8.36 -10.32
C ALA A 94 8.55 -8.28 -10.42
N ASP A 95 9.08 -8.02 -11.62
CA ASP A 95 10.51 -7.84 -11.87
C ASP A 95 11.06 -6.66 -11.04
N TYR A 96 10.37 -5.51 -11.07
CA TYR A 96 10.75 -4.31 -10.33
C TYR A 96 10.78 -4.54 -8.81
N LEU A 97 9.68 -5.07 -8.24
CA LEU A 97 9.58 -5.26 -6.78
C LEU A 97 10.59 -6.29 -6.27
N GLN A 98 10.93 -7.29 -7.07
CA GLN A 98 11.93 -8.29 -6.71
C GLN A 98 13.36 -7.71 -6.69
N GLN A 99 13.65 -6.74 -7.56
CA GLN A 99 14.96 -6.10 -7.65
C GLN A 99 15.14 -4.98 -6.62
N ASN A 100 14.09 -4.20 -6.36
CA ASN A 100 14.19 -2.96 -5.58
C ASN A 100 13.54 -3.07 -4.19
N GLY A 101 12.88 -4.18 -3.89
CA GLY A 101 12.05 -4.31 -2.70
C GLY A 101 10.71 -3.60 -2.84
N ILE A 102 9.92 -3.65 -1.76
CA ILE A 102 8.62 -2.98 -1.67
C ILE A 102 8.82 -1.67 -0.92
N LEU A 103 8.49 -0.57 -1.60
CA LEU A 103 8.49 0.76 -1.01
C LEU A 103 7.12 1.40 -1.10
N TYR A 104 6.75 2.09 -0.04
CA TYR A 104 5.43 2.69 0.18
C TYR A 104 5.44 4.15 -0.25
N TYR A 105 4.49 4.50 -1.11
CA TYR A 105 4.14 5.89 -1.43
C TYR A 105 3.02 6.41 -0.53
N GLY A 106 2.18 5.52 0.00
CA GLY A 106 1.06 5.90 0.84
C GLY A 106 0.47 4.72 1.59
N LEU A 107 -0.46 5.04 2.48
CA LEU A 107 -1.01 4.09 3.43
C LEU A 107 -2.46 4.45 3.77
N VAL A 108 -3.31 3.44 3.90
CA VAL A 108 -4.62 3.55 4.54
C VAL A 108 -4.50 2.95 5.93
N VAL A 109 -4.84 3.76 6.93
CA VAL A 109 -4.80 3.39 8.34
C VAL A 109 -6.17 3.51 9.01
N CYS A 110 -6.35 2.76 10.08
CA CYS A 110 -7.49 2.89 10.98
C CYS A 110 -7.00 3.09 12.42
N GLY A 111 -7.82 3.73 13.25
CA GLY A 111 -7.51 4.05 14.63
C GLY A 111 -8.49 5.05 15.19
N GLN A 112 -8.28 5.47 16.44
CA GLN A 112 -9.11 6.51 17.05
C GLN A 112 -8.90 7.86 16.32
N PRO A 113 -9.96 8.67 16.12
CA PRO A 113 -9.85 9.94 15.40
C PRO A 113 -8.74 10.86 15.93
N ALA A 114 -8.60 10.96 17.26
CA ALA A 114 -7.57 11.80 17.89
C ALA A 114 -6.14 11.35 17.55
N ASP A 115 -5.90 10.05 17.40
CA ASP A 115 -4.58 9.52 17.03
C ASP A 115 -4.32 9.64 15.53
N LEU A 116 -5.35 9.46 14.70
CA LEU A 116 -5.26 9.68 13.26
C LEU A 116 -4.90 11.14 12.93
N LEU A 117 -5.48 12.12 13.64
CA LEU A 117 -5.19 13.54 13.40
C LEU A 117 -3.72 13.90 13.62
N LYS A 118 -3.01 13.22 14.53
CA LYS A 118 -1.56 13.45 14.77
C LYS A 118 -0.69 13.13 13.55
N LEU A 119 -1.19 12.30 12.62
CA LEU A 119 -0.46 11.94 11.40
C LEU A 119 -0.41 13.08 10.39
N GLN A 120 -1.33 14.06 10.49
CA GLN A 120 -1.35 15.21 9.57
C GLN A 120 -0.15 16.14 9.78
N ASP A 121 0.35 16.21 11.01
CA ASP A 121 1.47 17.07 11.39
C ASP A 121 2.84 16.39 11.20
N ASN A 122 2.86 15.13 10.74
CA ASN A 122 4.10 14.40 10.54
C ASN A 122 4.83 14.89 9.26
N PRO A 123 6.09 15.32 9.34
CA PRO A 123 6.80 15.89 8.18
C PRO A 123 7.04 14.90 7.04
N ALA A 124 6.93 13.58 7.28
CA ALA A 124 6.99 12.56 6.24
C ALA A 124 5.68 12.45 5.43
N VAL A 125 4.57 13.00 5.94
CA VAL A 125 3.25 12.95 5.31
C VAL A 125 3.05 14.20 4.45
N SER A 126 2.84 14.01 3.14
CA SER A 126 2.59 15.07 2.18
C SER A 126 1.10 15.41 2.06
N ALA A 127 0.23 14.44 2.30
CA ALA A 127 -1.21 14.62 2.32
C ALA A 127 -1.88 13.58 3.23
N ALA A 128 -2.91 14.00 3.94
CA ALA A 128 -3.73 13.14 4.78
C ALA A 128 -5.21 13.44 4.57
N VAL A 129 -6.01 12.40 4.33
CA VAL A 129 -7.46 12.51 4.14
C VAL A 129 -8.18 11.57 5.09
N VAL A 130 -8.97 12.13 5.98
CA VAL A 130 -9.88 11.36 6.84
C VAL A 130 -11.17 11.11 6.06
N GLY A 131 -11.58 9.85 5.95
CA GLY A 131 -12.88 9.52 5.37
C GLY A 131 -14.00 10.03 6.28
N ALA A 132 -15.09 10.52 5.69
CA ALA A 132 -16.26 10.95 6.46
C ALA A 132 -16.91 9.74 7.15
N VAL A 133 -17.17 9.84 8.45
CA VAL A 133 -18.06 8.92 9.17
C VAL A 133 -19.47 9.51 9.06
N THR A 134 -20.26 9.03 8.11
CA THR A 134 -21.68 9.38 8.05
C THR A 134 -22.40 8.50 9.08
N GLY A 135 -22.60 9.02 10.29
CA GLY A 135 -23.44 8.36 11.29
C GLY A 135 -24.89 8.34 10.81
N GLY A 136 -25.37 7.17 10.40
CA GLY A 136 -26.80 6.90 10.47
C GLY A 136 -27.10 6.54 11.92
N GLU A 137 -27.83 7.39 12.64
CA GLU A 137 -28.49 6.99 13.88
C GLU A 137 -29.41 5.81 13.53
N ALA A 138 -29.18 4.67 14.19
CA ALA A 138 -30.04 3.49 14.13
C ALA A 138 -30.97 3.47 15.36
#